data_AF-A0A3C0Z9W4-F1
#
_entry.id   AF-A0A3C0Z9W4-F1
#
_cell.length_a   1.000
_cell.length_b   1.000
_cell.length_c   1.000
_cell.angle_alpha   90.00
_cell.angle_beta   90.00
_cell.angle_gamma   90.00
#
_symmetry.space_group_name_H-M   'P 1'
#
loop_
_entity.id
_entity.type
_entity.pdbx_description
1 polymer ?
#
loop_
_entity_poly.entity_id
_entity_poly.type
_entity_poly.pdbx_seq_one_letter_code
_entity_poly.pdbx_strand_id
1 'polypeptide(L)'
;IDENRTATLILGEGKFMWYHGDFKKPISSSQIPVDIDKGLSAVIAQLKAKISTMPNTKDMIVLIKPSKEARTKDVIQTIDHLKDQHIARYVISKTQIEEEKQLLAALQ
;
A
#
# COMPACT_ATOMS: atom_id res chain seq x y z
N ILE A 1 -11.23 -8.13 -8.44
CA ILE A 1 -10.44 -6.88 -8.40
C ILE A 1 -9.38 -7.00 -9.49
N ASP A 2 -9.13 -5.96 -10.28
CA ASP A 2 -8.12 -5.99 -11.34
C ASP A 2 -6.72 -5.86 -10.72
N GLU A 3 -5.95 -6.96 -10.76
CA GLU A 3 -4.63 -7.06 -10.15
C GLU A 3 -3.62 -6.06 -10.75
N ASN A 4 -3.73 -5.76 -12.04
CA ASN A 4 -2.83 -4.82 -12.71
C ASN A 4 -3.01 -3.38 -12.21
N ARG A 5 -4.16 -3.08 -11.57
CA ARG A 5 -4.52 -1.74 -11.09
C ARG A 5 -4.46 -1.60 -9.58
N THR A 6 -4.18 -2.67 -8.85
CA THR A 6 -4.36 -2.71 -7.40
C THR A 6 -3.03 -2.68 -6.67
N ALA A 7 -2.79 -1.59 -5.96
CA ALA A 7 -1.72 -1.50 -4.97
C ALA A 7 -2.30 -1.71 -3.57
N THR A 8 -1.61 -2.48 -2.73
CA THR A 8 -1.97 -2.67 -1.34
C THR A 8 -0.88 -2.11 -0.45
N LEU A 9 -1.28 -1.35 0.57
CA LEU A 9 -0.44 -0.84 1.64
C LEU A 9 -0.86 -1.53 2.93
N ILE A 10 0.07 -2.25 3.55
CA ILE A 10 -0.12 -2.86 4.87
C ILE A 10 0.57 -1.94 5.88
N LEU A 11 -0.21 -1.27 6.73
CA LEU A 11 0.30 -0.30 7.69
C LEU A 11 0.61 -0.98 9.02
N GLY A 12 1.76 -0.66 9.61
CA GLY A 12 2.13 -0.98 10.99
C GLY A 12 2.36 0.30 11.79
N GLU A 13 3.16 0.25 12.85
CA GLU A 13 3.45 1.42 13.66
C GLU A 13 4.42 2.37 12.94
N GLY A 14 3.90 3.42 12.28
CA GLY A 14 4.70 4.44 11.57
C GLY A 14 5.43 3.97 10.32
N LYS A 15 5.32 2.68 9.99
CA LYS A 15 5.91 2.05 8.81
C LYS A 15 4.85 1.31 8.02
N PHE A 16 5.17 1.00 6.78
CA PHE A 16 4.29 0.19 5.93
C PHE A 16 5.08 -0.72 5.00
N MET A 17 4.44 -1.82 4.62
CA MET A 17 4.83 -2.66 3.50
C MET A 17 3.84 -2.45 2.36
N TRP A 18 4.26 -2.73 1.13
CA TRP A 18 3.39 -2.61 -0.03
C TRP A 18 3.60 -3.73 -1.02
N TYR A 19 2.54 -4.01 -1.78
CA TYR A 19 2.62 -4.88 -2.94
C TYR A 19 1.62 -4.44 -4.02
N HIS A 20 1.90 -4.81 -5.26
CA HIS A 20 1.08 -4.55 -6.43
C HIS A 20 0.59 -5.88 -6.99
N GLY A 21 -0.72 -6.01 -7.16
CA GLY A 21 -1.38 -7.20 -7.68
C GLY A 21 -1.82 -8.15 -6.57
N ASP A 22 -1.67 -9.45 -6.81
CA ASP A 22 -2.00 -10.49 -5.84
C ASP A 22 -0.93 -10.63 -4.76
N PHE A 23 -1.35 -10.94 -3.53
CA PHE A 23 -0.42 -11.10 -2.39
C PHE A 23 0.47 -12.34 -2.53
N LYS A 24 -0.05 -13.46 -3.04
CA LYS A 24 0.71 -14.71 -3.20
C LYS A 24 1.69 -14.63 -4.36
N LYS A 25 1.36 -13.84 -5.39
CA LYS A 25 2.22 -13.63 -6.56
C LYS A 25 2.26 -12.15 -6.96
N PRO A 26 2.95 -11.30 -6.17
CA PRO A 26 2.99 -9.87 -6.43
C PRO A 26 3.78 -9.55 -7.69
N ILE A 27 3.31 -8.55 -8.45
CA ILE A 27 4.02 -8.01 -9.62
C ILE A 27 5.20 -7.15 -9.17
N SER A 28 5.07 -6.52 -8.00
CA SER A 28 6.17 -5.91 -7.24
C SER A 28 5.75 -5.75 -5.80
N SER A 29 6.72 -5.77 -4.90
CA SER A 29 6.51 -5.53 -3.48
C SER A 29 7.73 -4.89 -2.84
N SER A 30 7.52 -4.28 -1.67
CA SER A 30 8.60 -3.90 -0.77
C SER A 30 9.28 -5.14 -0.21
N GLN A 31 10.60 -5.10 -0.12
CA GLN A 31 11.40 -6.12 0.58
C GLN A 31 11.56 -5.80 2.07
N ILE A 32 11.51 -4.52 2.43
CA ILE A 32 11.67 -4.03 3.81
C ILE A 32 10.59 -2.99 4.14
N PRO A 33 10.22 -2.82 5.42
CA PRO A 33 9.26 -1.80 5.82
C PRO A 33 9.78 -0.40 5.53
N VAL A 34 8.88 0.47 5.07
CA VAL A 34 9.19 1.85 4.69
C VAL A 34 8.57 2.79 5.72
N ASP A 35 9.32 3.80 6.16
CA ASP A 35 8.79 4.86 7.03
C ASP A 35 7.71 5.67 6.28
N ILE A 36 6.54 5.84 6.89
CA ILE A 36 5.42 6.60 6.29
C ILE A 36 5.85 8.04 6.00
N ASP A 37 6.46 8.70 6.99
CA ASP A 37 6.86 10.11 6.91
C ASP A 37 7.89 10.42 5.81
N LYS A 38 8.67 9.41 5.40
CA LYS A 38 9.80 9.61 4.48
C LYS A 38 9.56 9.01 3.10
N GLY A 39 8.89 7.86 3.05
CA GLY A 39 8.85 7.03 1.84
C GLY A 39 7.48 6.91 1.19
N LEU A 40 6.39 7.23 1.89
CA LEU A 40 5.05 6.97 1.37
C LEU A 40 4.78 7.69 0.05
N SER A 41 5.08 8.99 -0.03
CA SER A 41 4.87 9.78 -1.25
C SER A 41 5.65 9.24 -2.46
N ALA A 42 6.91 8.85 -2.25
CA ALA A 42 7.75 8.29 -3.31
C ALA A 42 7.21 6.93 -3.81
N VAL A 43 6.78 6.07 -2.88
CA VAL A 43 6.22 4.75 -3.21
C VAL A 43 4.91 4.90 -3.98
N ILE A 44 4.01 5.78 -3.54
CA ILE A 44 2.73 6.02 -4.24
C ILE A 44 3.00 6.52 -5.67
N ALA A 45 3.93 7.44 -5.86
CA ALA A 45 4.29 7.96 -7.18
C ALA A 45 4.87 6.85 -8.09
N GLN A 46 5.75 6.01 -7.55
CA GLN A 46 6.31 4.86 -8.25
C GLN A 46 5.23 3.86 -8.68
N LEU A 47 4.33 3.51 -7.78
CA LEU A 47 3.22 2.59 -8.05
C LEU A 47 2.27 3.16 -9.10
N LYS A 48 1.93 4.45 -8.99
CA LYS A 48 1.10 5.16 -9.96
C LYS A 48 1.73 5.13 -11.35
N ALA A 49 3.02 5.46 -11.46
CA ALA A 49 3.76 5.40 -12.73
C ALA A 49 3.75 3.98 -13.30
N LYS A 50 4.09 2.97 -12.49
CA LYS A 50 4.12 1.56 -12.94
C LYS A 50 2.75 1.09 -13.42
N ILE A 51 1.70 1.36 -12.65
CA ILE A 51 0.33 0.95 -13.00
C ILE A 51 -0.13 1.66 -14.27
N SER A 52 0.20 2.94 -14.46
CA SER A 52 -0.20 3.70 -15.66
C SER A 52 0.38 3.15 -16.97
N THR A 53 1.48 2.39 -16.90
CA THR A 53 2.09 1.76 -18.08
C THR A 53 1.50 0.39 -18.44
N MET A 54 0.58 -0.14 -17.62
CA MET A 54 -0.03 -1.45 -17.87
C MET A 54 -1.24 -1.35 -18.82
N PRO A 55 -1.63 -2.46 -19.48
CA PRO A 55 -2.81 -2.47 -20.34
C PRO A 55 -4.11 -2.22 -19.55
N ASN A 56 -5.01 -1.37 -20.06
CA ASN A 56 -6.34 -1.09 -19.50
C ASN A 56 -6.38 -0.50 -18.08
N THR A 57 -5.32 0.17 -17.63
CA THR A 57 -5.16 0.66 -16.25
C THR A 57 -5.31 2.17 -16.10
N LYS A 58 -6.51 2.71 -16.38
CA LYS A 58 -6.75 4.16 -16.29
C LYS A 58 -6.61 4.76 -14.88
N ASP A 59 -6.96 4.00 -13.84
CA ASP A 59 -6.95 4.48 -12.46
C ASP A 59 -6.40 3.42 -11.51
N MET A 60 -5.40 3.80 -10.71
CA MET A 60 -4.90 2.96 -9.61
C MET A 60 -5.93 2.87 -8.49
N ILE A 61 -6.08 1.67 -7.93
CA ILE A 61 -6.88 1.40 -6.74
C ILE A 61 -5.91 1.09 -5.59
N VAL A 62 -6.05 1.78 -4.47
CA VAL A 62 -5.21 1.55 -3.29
C VAL A 62 -6.00 0.86 -2.18
N LEU A 63 -5.58 -0.33 -1.78
CA LEU A 63 -6.08 -1.01 -0.60
C LEU A 63 -5.23 -0.61 0.60
N ILE A 64 -5.85 0.00 1.60
CA ILE A 64 -5.20 0.33 2.87
C ILE A 64 -5.59 -0.73 3.88
N LYS A 65 -4.61 -1.46 4.40
CA LYS A 65 -4.78 -2.56 5.34
C LYS A 65 -4.03 -2.24 6.64
N PRO A 66 -4.67 -1.59 7.63
CA PRO A 66 -4.06 -1.34 8.92
C PRO A 66 -3.90 -2.66 9.68
N SER A 67 -2.70 -2.94 10.19
CA SER A 67 -2.47 -4.01 11.17
C SER A 67 -3.03 -3.63 12.53
N LYS A 68 -2.96 -4.54 13.51
CA LYS A 68 -3.30 -4.24 14.91
C LYS A 68 -2.39 -3.18 15.54
N GLU A 69 -1.18 -3.02 15.02
CA GLU A 69 -0.19 -2.05 15.51
C GLU A 69 -0.26 -0.70 14.79
N ALA A 70 -1.06 -0.61 13.71
CA ALA A 70 -1.23 0.63 12.97
C ALA A 70 -1.89 1.70 13.84
N ARG A 71 -1.30 2.90 13.87
CA ARG A 71 -1.88 4.03 14.59
C ARG A 71 -2.91 4.71 13.70
N THR A 72 -3.95 5.27 14.30
CA THR A 72 -4.98 6.04 13.56
C THR A 72 -4.37 7.16 12.71
N LYS A 73 -3.33 7.84 13.23
CA LYS A 73 -2.63 8.89 12.47
C LYS A 73 -1.97 8.38 11.19
N ASP A 74 -1.47 7.14 11.19
CA ASP A 74 -0.78 6.55 10.04
C ASP A 74 -1.78 6.29 8.89
N VAL A 75 -3.00 5.87 9.25
CA VAL A 75 -4.12 5.71 8.31
C VAL A 75 -4.54 7.06 7.72
N ILE A 76 -4.74 8.08 8.57
CA ILE A 76 -5.15 9.42 8.13
C ILE A 76 -4.10 10.02 7.20
N GLN A 77 -2.83 10.00 7.62
CA GLN A 77 -1.71 10.50 6.82
C GLN A 77 -1.61 9.78 5.47
N THR A 78 -1.85 8.46 5.45
CA THR A 78 -1.89 7.71 4.19
C THR A 78 -2.99 8.23 3.26
N ILE A 79 -4.19 8.46 3.77
CA ILE A 79 -5.31 8.99 2.98
C ILE A 79 -5.00 10.39 2.45
N ASP A 80 -4.39 11.26 3.26
CA ASP A 80 -4.05 12.62 2.84
C ASP A 80 -2.99 12.60 1.73
N HIS A 81 -1.96 11.76 1.84
CA HIS A 81 -0.99 11.57 0.76
C HIS A 81 -1.61 11.03 -0.53
N LEU A 82 -2.60 10.13 -0.44
CA LEU A 82 -3.32 9.65 -1.63
C LEU A 82 -4.10 10.77 -2.31
N LYS A 83 -4.74 11.65 -1.52
CA LYS A 83 -5.46 12.82 -2.04
C LYS A 83 -4.51 13.80 -2.73
N ASP A 84 -3.38 14.12 -2.11
CA ASP A 84 -2.36 15.02 -2.68
C ASP A 84 -1.86 14.51 -4.03
N GLN A 85 -1.73 13.18 -4.17
CA GLN A 85 -1.34 12.54 -5.44
C GLN A 85 -2.51 12.26 -6.39
N HIS A 86 -3.70 12.81 -6.12
CA HIS A 86 -4.89 12.70 -6.96
C HIS A 86 -5.35 11.25 -7.18
N ILE A 87 -5.24 10.41 -6.16
CA ILE A 87 -5.73 9.03 -6.18
C ILE A 87 -7.11 8.99 -5.56
N ALA A 88 -8.12 8.94 -6.43
CA ALA A 88 -9.52 8.99 -6.01
C ALA A 88 -10.07 7.66 -5.50
N ARG A 89 -9.41 6.52 -5.79
CA ARG A 89 -9.92 5.18 -5.49
C ARG A 89 -9.06 4.52 -4.42
N TYR A 90 -9.59 4.48 -3.20
CA TYR A 90 -9.01 3.70 -2.12
C TYR A 90 -10.08 2.99 -1.30
N VAL A 91 -9.70 1.88 -0.67
CA VAL A 91 -10.56 1.11 0.23
C VAL A 91 -9.76 0.78 1.47
N ILE A 92 -10.34 1.03 2.65
CA ILE A 92 -9.78 0.57 3.91
C ILE A 92 -10.37 -0.81 4.20
N SER A 93 -9.52 -1.82 4.29
CA SER A 93 -9.91 -3.21 4.51
C SER A 93 -9.17 -3.79 5.71
N LYS A 94 -9.72 -4.86 6.29
CA LYS A 94 -9.00 -5.63 7.31
C LYS A 94 -7.81 -6.35 6.68
N THR A 95 -6.68 -6.33 7.39
CA THR A 95 -5.49 -7.10 7.02
C THR A 95 -5.75 -8.59 7.21
N GLN A 96 -5.27 -9.43 6.28
CA GLN A 96 -5.29 -10.88 6.48
C GLN A 96 -4.17 -11.31 7.42
N ILE A 97 -4.37 -12.40 8.17
CA ILE A 97 -3.42 -12.88 9.16
C ILE A 97 -2.02 -13.12 8.57
N GLU A 98 -1.93 -13.67 7.36
CA GLU A 98 -0.65 -13.97 6.72
C GLU A 98 0.10 -12.70 6.26
N GLU A 99 -0.63 -11.72 5.75
CA GLU A 99 -0.09 -10.41 5.37
C GLU A 99 0.45 -9.66 6.60
N GLU A 100 -0.29 -9.72 7.70
CA GLU A 100 0.09 -9.11 8.98
C GLU A 100 1.33 -9.80 9.56
N LYS A 101 1.38 -11.14 9.58
CA LYS A 101 2.58 -11.87 10.03
C LYS A 101 3.82 -11.50 9.24
N GLN A 102 3.72 -11.36 7.91
CA GLN A 102 4.86 -11.00 7.08
C GLN A 102 5.33 -9.57 7.37
N LEU A 103 4.41 -8.62 7.58
CA LEU A 103 4.77 -7.27 8.02
C LEU A 103 5.49 -7.31 9.38
N LEU A 104 4.93 -7.99 10.37
CA LEU A 104 5.51 -8.06 11.72
C LEU A 104 6.88 -8.73 11.72
N ALA A 105 7.06 -9.79 10.94
CA ALA A 105 8.36 -10.45 10.78
C ALA A 105 9.42 -9.53 10.14
N ALA A 106 9.00 -8.59 9.29
CA ALA A 106 9.90 -7.65 8.63
C ALA A 106 10.25 -6.42 9.51
N LEU A 107 9.53 -6.21 10.62
CA LEU A 107 9.74 -5.12 11.56
C LEU A 107 10.68 -5.48 12.74
N GLN A 108 10.98 -6.77 12.92
CA GLN A 108 11.89 -7.31 13.94
C GLN A 108 13.34 -7.33 13.45
#